data_AF-A0A395IVJ2-F1
#
_entry.id   AF-A0A395IVJ2-F1
#
_cell.length_a   1.000
_cell.length_b   1.000
_cell.length_c   1.000
_cell.angle_alpha   90.00
_cell.angle_beta   90.00
_cell.angle_gamma   90.00
#
_symmetry.space_group_name_H-M   'P 1'
#
loop_
_entity.id
_entity.type
_entity.pdbx_description
1 polymer ?
#
loop_
_entity_poly.entity_id
_entity_poly.type
_entity_poly.pdbx_seq_one_letter_code
_entity_poly.pdbx_strand_id
1 'polypeptide(L)'
;MVMGGLSSYCRSFYGRLIPPGNEAAFYALFAITDKGSSAVGPAIVGKIVDATGQIRPAFGFLAVLIALPIPLIWMLDVEKGQEDAIRMAGLMKATDDGHEDFGSYEGSSDGHEVQGLMRDHD
;
A
#
# COMPACT_ATOMS: atom_id res chain seq x y z
N MET A 1 -8.27 -17.22 -2.59
CA MET A 1 -9.25 -16.56 -3.48
C MET A 1 -9.84 -15.28 -2.89
N VAL A 2 -10.10 -15.17 -1.58
CA VAL A 2 -10.65 -13.93 -0.99
C VAL A 2 -9.64 -12.77 -0.86
N MET A 3 -8.37 -13.06 -0.50
CA MET A 3 -7.36 -12.01 -0.33
C MET A 3 -7.05 -11.25 -1.63
N GLY A 4 -6.99 -11.95 -2.77
CA GLY A 4 -6.73 -11.31 -4.06
C GLY A 4 -7.86 -10.38 -4.53
N GLY A 5 -9.11 -10.70 -4.20
CA GLY A 5 -10.27 -9.87 -4.55
C GLY A 5 -10.28 -8.54 -3.81
N LEU A 6 -10.01 -8.56 -2.50
CA LEU A 6 -9.93 -7.35 -1.69
C LEU A 6 -8.74 -6.48 -2.10
N SER A 7 -7.55 -7.05 -2.27
CA SER A 7 -6.37 -6.30 -2.71
C SER A 7 -6.57 -5.66 -4.09
N SER A 8 -7.25 -6.36 -5.01
CA SER A 8 -7.60 -5.82 -6.33
C SER A 8 -8.63 -4.68 -6.24
N TYR A 9 -9.63 -4.82 -5.37
CA TYR A 9 -10.63 -3.79 -5.10
C TYR A 9 -9.98 -2.53 -4.52
N CYS A 10 -9.16 -2.66 -3.46
CA CYS A 10 -8.48 -1.54 -2.83
C CYS A 10 -7.58 -0.79 -3.82
N ARG A 11 -6.83 -1.52 -4.66
CA ARG A 11 -5.98 -0.91 -5.69
C ARG A 11 -6.80 -0.16 -6.75
N SER A 12 -7.89 -0.76 -7.22
CA SER A 12 -8.77 -0.14 -8.23
C SER A 12 -9.51 1.09 -7.68
N PHE A 13 -9.93 1.02 -6.42
CA PHE A 13 -10.55 2.12 -5.70
C PHE A 13 -9.57 3.26 -5.49
N TYR A 14 -8.39 2.96 -4.94
CA TYR A 14 -7.34 3.94 -4.66
C TYR A 14 -6.86 4.61 -5.95
N GLY A 15 -6.71 3.86 -7.04
CA GLY A 15 -6.32 4.40 -8.35
C GLY A 15 -7.24 5.49 -8.90
N ARG A 16 -8.52 5.52 -8.50
CA ARG A 16 -9.44 6.61 -8.89
C ARG A 16 -9.14 7.93 -8.18
N LEU A 17 -8.51 7.88 -7.00
CA LEU A 17 -8.21 9.07 -6.19
C LEU A 17 -6.79 9.61 -6.42
N ILE A 18 -6.00 8.98 -7.30
CA ILE A 18 -4.61 9.38 -7.54
C ILE A 18 -4.56 10.53 -8.56
N PRO A 19 -3.84 11.63 -8.27
CA PRO A 19 -3.61 12.68 -9.24
C PRO A 19 -2.73 12.18 -10.41
N PRO A 20 -3.12 12.42 -11.67
CA PRO A 20 -2.32 12.03 -12.83
C PRO A 20 -0.95 12.72 -12.80
N GLY A 21 0.11 11.96 -13.07
CA GLY A 21 1.50 12.45 -13.06
C GLY A 21 2.28 12.14 -11.77
N ASN A 22 1.62 11.77 -10.67
CA ASN A 22 2.29 11.36 -9.43
C ASN A 22 1.90 9.94 -8.96
N GLU A 23 1.54 9.07 -9.90
CA GLU A 23 1.04 7.74 -9.57
C GLU A 23 2.06 6.91 -8.79
N ALA A 24 3.35 7.05 -9.12
CA ALA A 24 4.43 6.34 -8.45
C ALA A 24 4.49 6.63 -6.94
N ALA A 25 4.42 7.89 -6.51
CA ALA A 25 4.51 8.23 -5.08
C ALA A 25 3.26 7.76 -4.30
N PHE A 26 2.07 7.93 -4.89
CA PHE A 26 0.83 7.50 -4.25
C PHE A 26 0.72 5.96 -4.16
N TYR A 27 1.13 5.23 -5.20
CA TYR A 27 1.21 3.76 -5.13
C TYR A 27 2.33 3.26 -4.22
N ALA A 28 3.46 3.96 -4.13
CA ALA A 28 4.50 3.66 -3.15
C ALA A 28 3.97 3.83 -1.72
N LEU A 29 3.24 4.91 -1.44
CA LEU A 29 2.58 5.13 -0.14
C LEU A 29 1.56 4.03 0.19
N PHE A 30 0.74 3.63 -0.80
CA PHE A 30 -0.19 2.51 -0.65
C PHE A 30 0.56 1.21 -0.31
N ALA A 31 1.64 0.89 -1.03
CA ALA A 31 2.44 -0.30 -0.79
C ALA A 31 3.15 -0.30 0.58
N ILE A 32 3.67 0.85 1.02
CA ILE A 32 4.27 1.02 2.35
C ILE A 32 3.21 0.81 3.44
N THR A 33 2.01 1.33 3.25
CA THR A 33 0.92 1.16 4.23
C THR A 33 0.44 -0.29 4.27
N ASP A 34 0.27 -0.93 3.11
CA ASP A 34 -0.14 -2.34 2.97
C ASP A 34 0.88 -3.28 3.66
N LYS A 35 2.17 -3.18 3.31
CA LYS A 35 3.23 -3.95 3.98
C LYS A 35 3.43 -3.52 5.43
N GLY A 36 3.33 -2.23 5.73
CA GLY A 36 3.53 -1.67 7.07
C GLY A 36 2.54 -2.24 8.07
N SER A 37 1.29 -2.43 7.66
CA SER A 37 0.25 -3.05 8.50
C SER A 37 0.65 -4.45 9.01
N SER A 38 1.39 -5.23 8.20
CA SER A 38 1.84 -6.58 8.56
C SER A 38 2.91 -6.61 9.64
N ALA A 39 3.70 -5.54 9.79
CA ALA A 39 4.70 -5.41 10.85
C ALA A 39 4.13 -4.67 12.08
N VAL A 40 3.33 -3.61 11.86
CA VAL A 40 2.79 -2.75 12.91
C VAL A 40 1.68 -3.45 13.71
N GLY A 41 0.79 -4.20 13.04
CA GLY A 41 -0.31 -4.89 13.70
C GLY A 41 0.16 -5.89 14.77
N PRO A 42 1.02 -6.86 14.44
CA PRO A 42 1.58 -7.80 15.42
C PRO A 42 2.39 -7.11 16.51
N ALA A 43 3.13 -6.04 16.18
CA ALA A 43 3.90 -5.29 17.18
C ALA A 43 2.98 -4.66 18.24
N ILE A 44 1.87 -4.04 17.84
CA ILE A 44 0.89 -3.45 18.77
C ILE A 44 0.18 -4.55 19.58
N VAL A 45 -0.26 -5.62 18.92
CA VAL A 45 -0.91 -6.76 19.59
C VAL A 45 0.03 -7.38 20.63
N GLY A 46 1.29 -7.60 20.27
CA GLY A 46 2.31 -8.12 21.20
C GLY A 46 2.45 -7.22 22.42
N LYS A 47 2.55 -5.90 22.23
CA LYS A 47 2.61 -4.93 23.33
C LYS A 47 1.37 -4.97 24.24
N ILE A 48 0.18 -5.14 23.67
CA ILE A 48 -1.08 -5.25 24.44
C ILE A 48 -1.07 -6.51 25.30
N VAL A 49 -0.68 -7.65 24.72
CA VAL A 49 -0.63 -8.95 25.40
C VAL A 49 0.45 -8.94 26.49
N ASP A 50 1.64 -8.40 26.20
CA ASP A 50 2.73 -8.28 27.17
C ASP A 50 2.32 -7.43 28.39
N ALA A 51 1.58 -6.34 28.16
CA ALA A 51 1.15 -5.44 29.24
C ALA A 51 0.02 -6.02 30.11
N THR A 52 -0.88 -6.81 29.54
CA THR A 52 -2.08 -7.32 30.24
C THR A 52 -1.92 -8.76 30.74
N GLY A 53 -0.93 -9.50 30.25
CA GLY A 53 -0.69 -10.91 30.59
C GLY A 53 -1.79 -11.87 30.11
N GLN A 54 -2.78 -11.38 29.36
CA GLN A 54 -3.91 -12.16 28.87
C GLN A 54 -4.19 -11.84 27.39
N ILE A 55 -4.60 -12.86 26.62
CA ILE A 55 -4.90 -12.72 25.18
C ILE A 55 -6.24 -12.00 24.91
N ARG A 56 -7.15 -11.98 25.89
CA ARG A 56 -8.52 -11.43 25.76
C ARG A 56 -8.58 -9.98 25.23
N PRO A 57 -7.82 -9.00 25.76
CA PRO A 57 -7.84 -7.63 25.25
C PRO A 57 -7.37 -7.48 23.80
N ALA A 58 -6.57 -8.41 23.27
CA ALA A 58 -6.16 -8.37 21.87
C ALA A 58 -7.37 -8.53 20.91
N PHE A 59 -8.39 -9.30 21.29
CA PHE A 59 -9.63 -9.41 20.50
C PHE A 59 -10.42 -8.11 20.47
N GLY A 60 -10.41 -7.33 21.55
CA GLY A 60 -11.02 -6.00 21.58
C GLY A 60 -10.34 -5.05 20.58
N PHE A 61 -9.01 -5.07 20.53
CA PHE A 61 -8.24 -4.30 19.54
C PHE A 61 -8.54 -4.73 18.10
N LEU A 62 -8.59 -6.03 17.82
CA LEU A 62 -8.95 -6.56 16.51
C LEU A 62 -10.38 -6.17 16.10
N ALA A 63 -11.34 -6.21 17.03
CA ALA A 63 -12.71 -5.79 16.78
C ALA A 63 -12.78 -4.31 16.40
N VAL A 64 -12.02 -3.45 17.09
CA VAL A 64 -11.90 -2.03 16.75
C VAL A 64 -11.29 -1.84 15.36
N LEU A 65 -10.21 -2.57 15.02
CA LEU A 65 -9.59 -2.48 13.69
C LEU A 65 -10.54 -2.88 12.54
N ILE A 66 -11.43 -3.85 12.77
CA ILE A 66 -12.44 -4.25 11.78
C ILE A 66 -13.58 -3.22 11.71
N ALA A 67 -13.99 -2.64 12.84
CA ALA A 67 -15.08 -1.68 12.90
C ALA A 67 -14.69 -0.28 12.40
N LEU A 68 -13.43 0.14 12.59
CA LEU A 68 -12.91 1.46 12.25
C LEU A 68 -13.03 1.87 10.76
N PRO A 69 -12.76 1.00 9.76
CA PRO A 69 -12.88 1.38 8.35
C PRO A 69 -14.33 1.57 7.89
N ILE A 70 -15.32 1.01 8.60
CA ILE A 70 -16.75 1.10 8.22
C ILE A 70 -17.24 2.56 8.20
N PRO A 71 -17.15 3.34 9.31
CA PRO A 71 -17.54 4.75 9.30
C PRO A 71 -16.62 5.59 8.42
N LEU A 72 -15.33 5.22 8.28
CA LEU A 72 -14.39 5.95 7.45
C LEU A 72 -14.83 5.94 5.97
N ILE A 73 -15.26 4.79 5.46
CA ILE A 73 -15.74 4.66 4.08
C ILE A 73 -17.08 5.40 3.89
N TRP A 74 -17.94 5.45 4.91
CA TRP A 74 -19.19 6.23 4.83
C TRP A 74 -18.99 7.74 4.79
N MET A 75 -17.93 8.24 5.43
CA MET A 75 -17.58 9.67 5.37
C MET A 75 -16.77 10.03 4.13
N LEU A 76 -16.24 9.05 3.40
CA LEU A 76 -15.39 9.26 2.25
C LEU A 76 -16.24 9.51 0.99
N ASP A 77 -16.29 10.77 0.57
CA ASP A 77 -16.91 11.20 -0.68
C ASP A 77 -15.94 10.99 -1.85
N VAL A 78 -16.17 9.95 -2.63
CA VAL A 78 -15.29 9.53 -3.73
C VAL A 78 -15.29 10.55 -4.88
N GLU A 79 -16.41 11.23 -5.10
CA GLU A 79 -16.54 12.22 -6.19
C GLU A 79 -15.71 13.46 -5.86
N LYS A 80 -15.81 13.98 -4.64
CA LYS A 80 -14.94 15.08 -4.18
C LYS A 80 -13.46 14.69 -4.19
N GLY A 81 -13.13 13.45 -3.82
CA GLY A 81 -11.76 12.95 -3.85
C GLY A 81 -11.15 12.96 -5.26
N GLN A 82 -11.95 12.68 -6.29
CA GLN A 82 -11.52 12.75 -7.69
C GLN A 82 -11.31 14.20 -8.14
N GLU A 83 -12.24 15.10 -7.81
CA GLU A 83 -12.13 16.52 -8.15
C GLU A 83 -10.89 17.17 -7.51
N ASP A 84 -10.61 16.85 -6.25
CA ASP A 84 -9.44 17.34 -5.54
C ASP A 84 -8.14 16.76 -6.11
N ALA A 85 -8.11 15.49 -6.51
CA ALA A 85 -6.96 14.89 -7.19
C ALA A 85 -6.65 15.61 -8.52
N ILE A 86 -7.67 15.95 -9.31
CA ILE A 86 -7.51 16.69 -10.57
C ILE A 86 -7.01 18.12 -10.31
N ARG A 87 -7.57 18.81 -9.29
CA ARG A 87 -7.11 20.14 -8.88
C ARG A 87 -5.64 20.10 -8.44
N MET A 88 -5.26 19.09 -7.68
CA MET A 88 -3.89 18.91 -7.18
C MET A 88 -2.91 18.62 -8.32
N ALA A 89 -3.30 17.84 -9.32
CA ALA A 89 -2.49 17.63 -10.53
C ALA A 89 -2.25 18.94 -11.31
N GLY A 90 -3.26 19.81 -11.41
CA GLY A 90 -3.12 21.14 -12.03
C GLY A 90 -2.14 22.06 -11.28
N LEU A 91 -2.13 22.00 -9.95
CA LEU A 91 -1.20 22.77 -9.11
C LEU A 91 0.24 22.19 -9.16
N MET A 92 0.37 20.87 -9.17
CA MET A 92 1.68 20.19 -9.23
C MET A 92 2.36 20.39 -10.59
N LYS A 93 1.61 20.38 -11.69
CA LYS A 93 2.16 20.70 -13.03
C LYS A 93 2.77 22.10 -13.09
N ALA A 94 2.28 23.05 -12.29
CA ALA A 94 2.85 24.40 -12.20
C ALA A 94 4.13 24.47 -11.32
N THR A 95 4.41 23.43 -10.53
CA THR A 95 5.59 23.34 -9.64
C THR A 95 6.70 22.47 -10.25
N ASP A 96 6.37 21.54 -11.14
CA ASP A 96 7.28 20.57 -11.78
C ASP A 96 8.26 21.17 -12.80
N ASP A 97 8.07 22.41 -13.26
CA ASP A 97 9.06 23.14 -14.08
C ASP A 97 10.40 23.42 -13.34
N GLY A 98 10.58 22.92 -12.11
CA GLY A 98 11.65 23.34 -11.20
C GLY A 98 12.58 22.26 -10.61
N HIS A 99 12.45 20.96 -10.89
CA HIS A 99 13.43 19.99 -10.35
C HIS A 99 13.52 18.66 -11.11
N GLU A 100 14.50 18.57 -12.01
CA GLU A 100 14.97 17.31 -12.57
C GLU A 100 15.85 16.54 -11.59
N ASP A 101 15.79 15.21 -11.76
CA ASP A 101 16.74 14.17 -11.35
C ASP A 101 16.68 13.63 -9.91
N PHE A 102 16.07 12.45 -9.77
CA PHE A 102 16.50 11.48 -8.76
C PHE A 102 16.33 10.04 -9.25
N GLY A 103 17.42 9.52 -9.83
CA GLY A 103 18.02 8.27 -9.34
C GLY A 103 17.29 6.97 -9.67
N SER A 104 17.77 6.32 -10.74
CA SER A 104 17.66 4.88 -10.97
C SER A 104 17.85 4.07 -9.69
N TYR A 105 16.86 3.23 -9.37
CA TYR A 105 17.07 2.05 -8.55
C TYR A 105 16.79 0.82 -9.40
N GLU A 106 17.87 0.27 -9.95
CA GLU A 106 17.98 -1.10 -10.42
C GLU A 106 17.63 -2.05 -9.26
N GLY A 107 16.46 -2.69 -9.36
CA GLY A 107 16.09 -3.84 -8.54
C GLY A 107 16.38 -5.12 -9.31
N SER A 108 17.66 -5.46 -9.48
CA SER A 108 18.10 -6.78 -9.91
C SER A 108 18.12 -7.74 -8.71
N SER A 109 17.20 -8.71 -8.71
CA SER A 109 17.29 -10.02 -8.02
C SER A 109 15.91 -10.67 -8.18
N ASP A 110 15.75 -11.94 -8.53
CA ASP A 110 16.65 -13.07 -8.67
C ASP A 110 15.84 -14.11 -9.46
N GLY A 111 16.39 -14.58 -10.58
CA GLY A 111 15.78 -15.59 -11.45
C GLY A 111 16.80 -16.69 -11.70
N HIS A 112 17.22 -17.34 -10.62
CA HIS A 112 18.03 -18.54 -10.70
C HIS A 112 17.19 -19.69 -11.31
N GLU A 113 17.89 -20.55 -12.05
CA GLU A 113 17.51 -21.92 -12.43
C GLU A 113 16.69 -22.10 -13.72
N VAL A 114 17.36 -22.42 -14.84
CA VAL A 114 17.29 -23.72 -15.57
C VAL A 114 17.80 -23.64 -17.04
N GLN A 115 19.11 -23.40 -17.28
CA GLN A 115 19.62 -23.57 -18.66
C GLN A 115 21.12 -23.93 -18.80
N GLY A 116 21.73 -24.52 -17.77
CA GLY A 116 23.18 -24.80 -17.77
C GLY A 116 23.58 -26.26 -17.98
N LEU A 117 22.66 -27.23 -18.11
CA LEU A 117 23.01 -28.65 -17.95
C LEU A 117 22.85 -29.54 -19.20
N MET A 118 22.82 -28.98 -20.41
CA MET A 118 22.82 -29.79 -21.64
C MET A 118 23.71 -29.17 -22.72
N ARG A 119 25.00 -29.04 -22.42
CA ARG A 119 26.01 -28.82 -23.47
C ARG A 119 27.39 -29.21 -22.97
N ASP A 120 27.57 -30.49 -22.70
CA ASP A 120 28.87 -31.16 -22.81
C ASP A 120 28.67 -32.66 -22.63
N HIS A 121 28.48 -33.34 -23.76
CA HIS A 121 28.93 -34.72 -23.95
C HIS A 121 28.97 -34.98 -25.46
N ASP A 122 30.05 -34.50 -26.08
CA ASP A 122 30.71 -35.29 -27.11
C ASP A 122 31.42 -36.49 -26.43
#